data_AF-A0A0L0G403-F1
#
_entry.id   AF-A0A0L0G403-F1
#
_cell.length_a   1.000
_cell.length_b   1.000
_cell.length_c   1.000
_cell.angle_alpha   90.00
_cell.angle_beta   90.00
_cell.angle_gamma   90.00
#
_symmetry.space_group_name_H-M   'P 1'
#
loop_
_entity.id
_entity.type
_entity.pdbx_description
1 polymer ?
#
loop_
_entity_poly.entity_id
_entity_poly.type
_entity_poly.pdbx_seq_one_letter_code
_entity_poly.pdbx_strand_id
1 'polypeptide(L)'
;MQISHSHNVAAQGRYIATVSTTIETNNPQRELQAGLALLGQIEETFFQVSDLYAPSDDGVESQCFVTKSYDATSHFETTCLDVLDVWKHMTGEDLDLNKQLQQNMDVN
;
A
#
# COMPACT_ATOMS: atom_id res chain seq x y z
N MET A 1 6.60 10.13 2.89
CA MET A 1 7.82 9.28 2.99
C MET A 1 8.94 9.92 2.19
N GLN A 2 10.21 9.74 2.56
CA GLN A 2 11.36 10.19 1.76
C GLN A 2 12.36 9.04 1.58
N ILE A 3 12.77 8.81 0.34
CA ILE A 3 13.80 7.83 -0.04
C ILE A 3 14.78 8.47 -1.03
N SER A 4 15.90 7.81 -1.31
CA SER A 4 16.99 8.41 -2.08
C SER A 4 17.89 7.36 -2.73
N HIS A 5 19.01 7.80 -3.30
CA HIS A 5 20.08 6.93 -3.79
C HIS A 5 20.49 5.83 -2.79
N SER A 6 20.42 6.06 -1.48
CA SER A 6 20.77 5.02 -0.48
C SER A 6 19.88 3.77 -0.55
N HIS A 7 18.74 3.86 -1.24
CA HIS A 7 17.80 2.78 -1.50
C HIS A 7 17.84 2.30 -2.97
N ASN A 8 18.79 2.79 -3.77
CA ASN A 8 18.95 2.49 -5.20
C ASN A 8 17.73 2.82 -6.08
N VAL A 9 16.92 3.81 -5.67
CA VAL A 9 15.72 4.26 -6.41
C VAL A 9 15.89 5.61 -7.11
N ALA A 10 17.00 6.31 -6.88
CA ALA A 10 17.29 7.62 -7.44
C ALA A 10 18.79 7.78 -7.73
N ALA A 11 19.14 8.67 -8.67
CA ALA A 11 20.53 9.01 -8.93
C ALA A 11 21.22 9.65 -7.71
N GLN A 12 22.56 9.57 -7.64
CA GLN A 12 23.34 10.17 -6.56
C GLN A 12 23.00 11.66 -6.37
N GLY A 13 22.72 12.06 -5.12
CA GLY A 13 22.34 13.43 -4.77
C GLY A 13 20.86 13.77 -5.03
N ARG A 14 20.04 12.82 -5.51
CA ARG A 14 18.59 12.98 -5.69
C ARG A 14 17.78 12.28 -4.60
N TYR A 15 16.61 12.84 -4.31
CA TYR A 15 15.65 12.33 -3.34
C TYR A 15 14.28 12.22 -4.00
N ILE A 16 13.51 11.24 -3.57
CA ILE A 16 12.10 11.07 -3.92
C ILE A 16 11.32 11.23 -2.62
N ALA A 17 10.44 12.23 -2.58
CA ALA A 17 9.54 12.48 -1.47
C ALA A 17 8.10 12.29 -1.92
N THR A 18 7.32 11.55 -1.14
CA THR A 18 5.89 11.33 -1.37
C THR A 18 5.08 11.95 -0.24
N VAL A 19 4.03 12.67 -0.62
CA VAL A 19 3.02 13.26 0.27
C VAL A 19 1.68 12.71 -0.21
N SER A 20 0.94 12.07 0.69
CA SER A 20 -0.33 11.40 0.40
C SER A 20 -1.35 11.74 1.49
N THR A 21 -2.62 11.83 1.09
CA THR A 21 -3.77 11.99 2.00
C THR A 21 -5.03 11.47 1.32
N THR A 22 -6.06 11.17 2.11
CA THR A 22 -7.41 10.98 1.58
C THR A 22 -8.01 12.33 1.21
N ILE A 23 -8.68 12.41 0.06
CA ILE A 23 -9.27 13.64 -0.45
C ILE A 23 -10.46 14.07 0.41
N GLU A 24 -10.45 15.32 0.86
CA GLU A 24 -11.53 15.91 1.65
C GLU A 24 -12.19 17.13 0.97
N THR A 25 -11.61 17.63 -0.12
CA THR A 25 -12.09 18.82 -0.82
C THR A 25 -12.12 18.63 -2.34
N ASN A 26 -12.75 19.58 -3.04
CA ASN A 26 -12.75 19.63 -4.51
C ASN A 26 -11.41 20.12 -5.10
N ASN A 27 -10.40 20.41 -4.28
CA ASN A 27 -9.06 20.79 -4.72
C ASN A 27 -7.97 19.97 -4.00
N PRO A 28 -7.77 18.70 -4.43
CA PRO A 28 -6.87 17.77 -3.74
C PRO A 28 -5.41 18.23 -3.69
N GLN A 29 -4.93 18.93 -4.71
CA GLN A 29 -3.55 19.45 -4.74
C GLN A 29 -3.29 20.42 -3.58
N ARG A 30 -4.29 21.21 -3.19
CA ARG A 30 -4.15 22.17 -2.10
C ARG A 30 -3.99 21.50 -0.74
N GLU A 31 -4.60 20.34 -0.54
CA GLU A 31 -4.53 19.57 0.70
C GLU A 31 -3.09 19.12 1.00
N LEU A 32 -2.29 18.88 -0.05
CA LEU A 32 -0.89 18.46 0.06
C LEU A 32 0.07 19.61 0.41
N GLN A 33 -0.37 20.88 0.34
CA GLN A 33 0.51 22.04 0.44
C GLN A 33 1.30 22.10 1.74
N ALA A 34 0.67 21.69 2.85
CA ALA A 34 1.33 21.65 4.16
C ALA A 34 2.53 20.68 4.16
N GLY A 35 2.39 19.51 3.54
CA GLY A 35 3.48 18.53 3.41
C GLY A 35 4.54 18.98 2.42
N LEU A 36 4.14 19.53 1.27
CA LEU A 36 5.06 20.02 0.24
C LEU A 36 5.93 21.19 0.73
N ALA A 37 5.37 22.08 1.57
CA ALA A 37 6.11 23.21 2.14
C ALA A 37 7.30 22.78 3.02
N LEU A 38 7.29 21.54 3.55
CA LEU A 38 8.39 21.00 4.35
C LEU A 38 9.56 20.48 3.50
N LEU A 39 9.37 20.28 2.20
CA LEU A 39 10.36 19.64 1.31
C LEU A 39 11.43 20.61 0.78
N GLY A 40 11.25 21.92 0.97
CA GLY A 40 12.16 22.93 0.44
C GLY A 40 12.05 23.10 -1.09
N GLN A 41 13.19 23.12 -1.79
CA GLN A 41 13.20 23.26 -3.24
C GLN A 41 12.81 21.94 -3.92
N ILE A 42 11.71 21.95 -4.66
CA ILE A 42 11.23 20.80 -5.44
C ILE A 42 11.65 21.02 -6.90
N GLU A 43 12.36 20.05 -7.48
CA GLU A 43 12.75 20.11 -8.90
C GLU A 43 11.59 19.81 -9.85
N GLU A 44 10.80 18.77 -9.54
CA GLU A 44 9.70 18.29 -10.36
C GLU A 44 8.60 17.69 -9.48
N THR A 45 7.34 17.81 -9.88
CA THR A 45 6.19 17.27 -9.13
C THR A 45 5.33 16.39 -10.01
N PHE A 46 5.08 15.16 -9.55
CA PHE A 46 4.15 14.23 -10.19
C PHE A 46 2.92 14.09 -9.30
N PHE A 47 1.75 14.46 -9.81
CA PHE A 47 0.49 14.44 -9.06
C PHE A 47 -0.45 13.36 -9.62
N GLN A 48 -1.01 12.54 -8.73
CA GLN A 48 -1.94 11.48 -9.06
C GLN A 48 -3.07 11.42 -8.03
N VAL A 49 -4.28 11.16 -8.52
CA VAL A 49 -5.45 10.80 -7.71
C VAL A 49 -5.82 9.36 -8.06
N SER A 50 -6.29 8.61 -7.08
CA SER A 50 -6.71 7.23 -7.28
C SER A 50 -7.92 6.93 -6.40
N ASP A 51 -8.93 6.30 -6.99
CA ASP A 51 -10.11 5.84 -6.26
C ASP A 51 -9.75 4.61 -5.40
N LEU A 52 -10.31 4.55 -4.20
CA LEU A 52 -10.13 3.41 -3.30
C LEU A 52 -11.36 2.51 -3.31
N TYR A 53 -11.14 1.23 -3.58
CA TYR A 53 -12.17 0.20 -3.62
C TYR A 53 -11.98 -0.80 -2.48
N ALA A 54 -13.09 -1.38 -2.04
CA ALA A 54 -13.16 -2.48 -1.10
C ALA A 54 -14.12 -3.54 -1.67
N PRO A 55 -13.93 -4.83 -1.34
CA PRO A 55 -14.80 -5.89 -1.82
C PRO A 55 -16.22 -5.73 -1.25
N SER A 56 -17.23 -6.17 -2.01
CA SER A 56 -18.63 -6.15 -1.59
C SER A 56 -19.02 -7.31 -0.66
N ASP A 57 -18.21 -8.37 -0.63
CA ASP A 57 -18.36 -9.57 0.18
C ASP A 57 -16.98 -10.09 0.63
N ASP A 58 -16.96 -11.06 1.54
CA ASP A 58 -15.73 -11.63 2.12
C ASP A 58 -15.14 -12.78 1.29
N GLY A 59 -15.78 -13.17 0.19
CA GLY A 59 -15.34 -14.27 -0.65
C GLY A 59 -15.74 -15.66 -0.17
N VAL A 60 -16.32 -15.84 1.03
CA VAL A 60 -16.53 -17.18 1.60
C VAL A 60 -17.58 -17.98 0.82
N GLU A 61 -18.73 -17.36 0.51
CA GLU A 61 -19.76 -18.02 -0.31
C GLU A 61 -19.43 -17.98 -1.81
N SER A 62 -18.90 -16.84 -2.28
CA SER A 62 -18.63 -16.58 -3.69
C SER A 62 -17.36 -17.29 -4.19
N GLN A 63 -16.49 -17.71 -3.27
CA GLN A 63 -15.15 -18.24 -3.53
C GLN A 63 -14.26 -17.29 -4.36
N CYS A 64 -14.54 -15.98 -4.25
CA CYS A 64 -13.79 -14.91 -4.91
C CYS A 64 -13.26 -13.93 -3.87
N PHE A 65 -11.96 -14.01 -3.56
CA PHE A 65 -11.33 -13.24 -2.48
C PHE A 65 -10.58 -12.04 -3.06
N VAL A 66 -11.11 -10.83 -2.82
CA VAL A 66 -10.60 -9.59 -3.41
C VAL A 66 -10.05 -8.67 -2.31
N THR A 67 -8.82 -8.19 -2.49
CA THR A 67 -8.15 -7.26 -1.56
C THR A 67 -8.68 -5.84 -1.67
N LYS A 68 -8.51 -5.05 -0.61
CA LYS A 68 -8.76 -3.61 -0.63
C LYS A 68 -7.69 -2.87 -1.42
N SER A 69 -8.01 -1.67 -1.90
CA SER A 69 -7.01 -0.75 -2.47
C SER A 69 -6.04 -0.25 -1.41
N TYR A 70 -4.81 0.07 -1.80
CA TYR A 70 -3.83 0.69 -0.90
C TYR A 70 -4.31 2.07 -0.46
N ASP A 71 -4.36 2.30 0.85
CA ASP A 71 -4.73 3.59 1.42
C ASP A 71 -3.56 4.61 1.34
N ALA A 72 -3.81 5.81 1.86
CA ALA A 72 -2.83 6.89 1.82
C ALA A 72 -1.68 6.75 2.84
N THR A 73 -1.66 5.70 3.66
CA THR A 73 -0.62 5.52 4.70
C THR A 73 0.73 5.18 4.07
N SER A 74 1.81 5.60 4.73
CA SER A 74 3.18 5.40 4.22
C SER A 74 3.86 4.14 4.76
N HIS A 75 3.11 3.24 5.38
CA HIS A 75 3.60 2.01 6.00
C HIS A 75 2.59 0.89 5.73
N PHE A 76 3.02 -0.36 5.89
CA PHE A 76 2.26 -1.51 5.39
C PHE A 76 1.27 -2.10 6.39
N GLU A 77 1.00 -1.47 7.54
CA GLU A 77 0.17 -2.08 8.58
C GLU A 77 -1.24 -2.44 8.08
N THR A 78 -1.94 -1.51 7.44
CA THR A 78 -3.29 -1.75 6.91
C THR A 78 -3.29 -2.78 5.77
N THR A 79 -2.25 -2.78 4.94
CA THR A 79 -2.04 -3.82 3.92
C THR A 79 -1.84 -5.19 4.54
N CYS A 80 -1.00 -5.30 5.57
CA CYS A 80 -0.74 -6.57 6.26
C CYS A 80 -2.02 -7.10 6.91
N LEU A 81 -2.84 -6.22 7.51
CA LEU A 81 -4.14 -6.60 8.06
C LEU A 81 -5.08 -7.13 6.97
N ASP A 82 -5.11 -6.52 5.79
CA ASP A 82 -5.94 -7.01 4.66
C ASP A 82 -5.48 -8.39 4.16
N VAL A 83 -4.16 -8.62 4.10
CA VAL A 83 -3.59 -9.93 3.74
C VAL A 83 -4.00 -11.01 4.75
N LEU A 84 -3.95 -10.71 6.05
CA LEU A 84 -4.35 -11.65 7.11
C LEU A 84 -5.85 -11.95 7.07
N ASP A 85 -6.68 -10.93 6.79
CA ASP A 85 -8.13 -11.05 6.65
C ASP A 85 -8.50 -11.94 5.46
N VAL A 86 -7.93 -11.66 4.29
CA VAL A 86 -8.14 -12.47 3.08
C VAL A 86 -7.66 -13.91 3.29
N TRP A 87 -6.49 -14.12 3.91
CA TRP A 87 -6.01 -15.46 4.25
C TRP A 87 -7.01 -16.23 5.10
N LYS A 88 -7.55 -15.60 6.14
CA LYS A 88 -8.51 -16.22 7.05
C LYS A 88 -9.79 -16.62 6.33
N HIS A 89 -10.34 -15.76 5.47
CA HIS A 89 -11.53 -16.08 4.69
C HIS A 89 -11.29 -17.21 3.69
N MET A 90 -10.10 -17.25 3.07
CA MET A 90 -9.72 -18.30 2.11
C MET A 90 -9.53 -19.66 2.77
N THR A 91 -8.87 -19.70 3.93
CA THR A 91 -8.39 -20.95 4.55
C THR A 91 -9.26 -21.43 5.70
N GLY A 92 -10.06 -20.55 6.30
CA GLY A 92 -10.86 -20.82 7.49
C GLY A 92 -10.08 -20.76 8.81
N GLU A 93 -8.78 -20.46 8.78
CA GLU A 93 -7.92 -20.38 9.98
C GLU A 93 -7.04 -19.12 9.98
N ASP A 94 -6.64 -18.66 11.17
CA ASP A 94 -5.69 -17.55 11.30
C ASP A 94 -4.29 -17.98 10.80
N LEU A 95 -3.56 -17.06 10.15
CA LEU A 95 -2.21 -17.33 9.65
C LEU A 95 -1.23 -17.55 10.81
N ASP A 96 -0.75 -18.79 10.96
CA ASP A 96 0.34 -19.12 11.89
C ASP A 96 1.71 -18.96 11.22
N LEU A 97 2.41 -17.87 11.56
CA LEU A 97 3.74 -17.57 11.04
C LEU A 97 4.85 -18.49 11.58
N ASN A 98 4.55 -19.35 12.57
CA ASN A 98 5.51 -20.33 13.09
C ASN A 98 5.46 -21.66 12.33
N LYS A 99 4.43 -21.86 11.50
CA LYS A 99 4.26 -23.06 10.69
C LYS A 99 5.31 -23.05 9.58
N GLN A 100 6.21 -24.03 9.57
CA GLN A 100 7.17 -24.16 8.47
C GLN A 100 6.42 -24.48 7.17
N LEU A 101 6.79 -23.78 6.09
CA LEU A 101 6.30 -24.09 4.75
C LEU A 101 6.68 -25.54 4.43
N GLN A 102 5.71 -26.43 4.30
CA GLN A 102 5.94 -27.76 3.74
C GLN A 102 6.29 -27.57 2.26
N GLN A 103 7.58 -27.69 1.93
CA GLN A 103 8.03 -27.78 0.55
C GLN A 103 7.61 -29.15 -0.02
N ASN A 104 6.36 -29.28 -0.42
CA ASN A 104 5.97 -30.35 -1.33
C ASN A 104 6.33 -29.89 -2.74
N MET A 105 7.61 -30.03 -3.10
CA MET A 105 7.99 -30.10 -4.51
C MET A 105 7.53 -31.47 -5.03
N ASP A 106 6.28 -31.56 -5.43
CA ASP A 106 5.82 -32.65 -6.29
C ASP A 106 6.41 -32.42 -7.68
N VAL A 107 7.68 -32.83 -7.84
CA VAL A 107 8.32 -33.02 -9.14
C VAL A 107 7.69 -34.27 -9.75
N ASN A 108 6.72 -34.09 -10.64
CA ASN A 108 6.39 -35.07 -11.67
C ASN A 108 7.24 -34.82 -12.91
#